data_AF-A0A532F186-F1
#
_entry.id   AF-A0A532F186-F1
#
_cell.length_a   1.000
_cell.length_b   1.000
_cell.length_c   1.000
_cell.angle_alpha   90.00
_cell.angle_beta   90.00
_cell.angle_gamma   90.00
#
_symmetry.space_group_name_H-M   'P 1'
#
loop_
_entity.id
_entity.type
_entity.pdbx_description
1 polymer ?
#
loop_
_entity_poly.entity_id
_entity_poly.type
_entity_poly.pdbx_seq_one_letter_code
_entity_poly.pdbx_strand_id
1 'polypeptide(L)'
;MMTRGFHLTGGVMVAVLLWSQATPAEEIPLTENVPISEFQNRTEDIKAYDFDAPPRGMFRSIAMAEDFEERLGPLRTHEIVPIKPTERFREDVAAIFIVFSLHQHYQAFTVFGRCMPEQVASVLPGTIVSEDAMHIALEDESGYLTLSPPQKGWKPGRYKVEIHTGEQVNEMTLMGTMRFTIVTSGH
;
A
#
# COMPACT_ATOMS: atom_id res chain seq x y z
N MET A 1 -41.82 12.80 -96.95
CA MET A 1 -40.75 13.79 -96.75
C MET A 1 -40.95 14.42 -95.37
N MET A 2 -39.94 14.32 -94.49
CA MET A 2 -39.75 14.98 -93.17
C MET A 2 -40.83 14.78 -92.08
N THR A 3 -40.61 13.99 -91.01
CA THR A 3 -39.81 14.17 -89.76
C THR A 3 -40.34 15.16 -88.72
N ARG A 4 -40.34 14.66 -87.45
CA ARG A 4 -40.54 15.30 -86.13
C ARG A 4 -42.01 15.52 -85.75
N GLY A 5 -42.56 15.00 -84.65
CA GLY A 5 -42.00 14.44 -83.43
C GLY A 5 -42.45 15.31 -82.26
N PHE A 6 -43.29 14.79 -81.36
CA PHE A 6 -43.39 15.24 -79.97
C PHE A 6 -44.06 14.12 -79.16
N HIS A 7 -43.31 13.60 -78.19
CA HIS A 7 -43.80 12.74 -77.13
C HIS A 7 -44.58 13.58 -76.12
N LEU A 8 -45.72 13.09 -75.62
CA LEU A 8 -46.10 13.33 -74.24
C LEU A 8 -46.58 12.02 -73.60
N THR A 9 -45.82 11.65 -72.60
CA THR A 9 -45.89 10.48 -71.72
C THR A 9 -47.10 10.55 -70.78
N GLY A 10 -47.88 9.48 -70.70
CA GLY A 10 -48.89 9.24 -69.66
C GLY A 10 -48.54 7.98 -68.88
N GLY A 11 -48.18 8.16 -67.61
CA GLY A 11 -47.44 7.19 -66.81
C GLY A 11 -48.21 5.93 -66.40
N VAL A 12 -47.47 4.82 -66.43
CA VAL A 12 -47.77 3.57 -65.75
C VAL A 12 -47.45 3.76 -64.25
N MET A 13 -48.42 3.54 -63.37
CA MET A 13 -48.20 3.43 -61.93
C MET A 13 -48.30 1.95 -61.55
N VAL A 14 -47.14 1.28 -61.51
CA VAL A 14 -46.99 -0.03 -60.84
C VAL A 14 -46.54 0.27 -59.42
N ALA A 15 -47.43 0.03 -58.46
CA ALA A 15 -47.10 0.07 -57.05
C ALA A 15 -46.25 -1.16 -56.70
N VAL A 16 -44.94 -0.98 -56.55
CA VAL A 16 -44.05 -2.01 -56.02
C VAL A 16 -44.15 -2.00 -54.51
N LEU A 17 -44.80 -3.00 -53.94
CA LEU A 17 -44.78 -3.28 -52.50
C LEU A 17 -43.39 -3.83 -52.14
N LEU A 18 -42.50 -2.95 -51.68
CA LEU A 18 -41.24 -3.34 -51.04
C LEU A 18 -41.56 -3.81 -49.61
N TRP A 19 -41.59 -5.14 -49.42
CA TRP A 19 -41.50 -5.73 -48.09
C TRP A 19 -40.07 -5.56 -47.58
N SER A 20 -39.87 -4.62 -46.67
CA SER A 20 -38.65 -4.53 -45.87
C SER A 20 -38.52 -5.80 -45.03
N GLN A 21 -37.66 -6.72 -45.47
CA GLN A 21 -37.20 -7.82 -44.64
C GLN A 21 -36.24 -7.22 -43.60
N ALA A 22 -36.72 -7.04 -42.37
CA ALA A 22 -35.86 -6.71 -41.25
C ALA A 22 -34.93 -7.91 -41.01
N THR A 23 -33.62 -7.72 -41.23
CA THR A 23 -32.61 -8.67 -40.77
C THR A 23 -32.65 -8.71 -39.24
N PRO A 24 -32.72 -9.88 -38.59
CA PRO A 24 -32.58 -9.94 -37.14
C PRO A 24 -31.19 -9.39 -36.79
N ALA A 25 -31.15 -8.33 -35.99
CA ALA A 25 -29.91 -7.87 -35.40
C ALA A 25 -29.36 -9.00 -34.53
N GLU A 26 -28.12 -9.42 -34.78
CA GLU A 26 -27.44 -10.40 -33.93
C GLU A 26 -27.28 -9.77 -32.54
N GLU A 27 -28.01 -10.30 -31.56
CA GLU A 27 -27.91 -9.85 -30.18
C GLU A 27 -26.47 -10.04 -29.72
N ILE A 28 -25.78 -8.93 -29.44
CA ILE A 28 -24.49 -8.94 -28.78
C ILE A 28 -24.67 -9.76 -27.50
N PRO A 29 -23.88 -10.81 -27.22
CA PRO A 29 -24.02 -11.57 -26.00
C PRO A 29 -23.78 -10.60 -24.83
N LEU A 30 -24.88 -10.17 -24.22
CA LEU A 30 -24.84 -9.40 -22.97
C LEU A 30 -24.25 -10.35 -21.94
N THR A 31 -23.04 -10.03 -21.47
CA THR A 31 -22.44 -10.71 -20.32
C THR A 31 -23.50 -10.79 -19.23
N GLU A 32 -23.73 -12.00 -18.71
CA GLU A 32 -24.72 -12.24 -17.66
C GLU A 32 -24.53 -11.22 -16.53
N ASN A 33 -25.60 -10.50 -16.18
CA ASN A 33 -25.56 -9.52 -15.10
C ASN A 33 -25.40 -10.28 -13.78
N VAL A 34 -24.17 -10.50 -13.35
CA VAL A 34 -23.88 -11.08 -12.05
C VAL A 34 -24.41 -10.15 -10.96
N PRO A 35 -25.12 -10.67 -9.94
CA PRO A 35 -25.67 -9.84 -8.88
C PRO A 35 -24.59 -8.99 -8.22
N ILE A 36 -24.87 -7.69 -8.00
CA ILE A 36 -23.95 -6.74 -7.36
C ILE A 36 -23.42 -7.25 -6.01
N SER A 37 -24.21 -8.08 -5.31
CA SER A 37 -23.85 -8.74 -4.06
C SER A 37 -22.62 -9.64 -4.13
N GLU A 38 -22.26 -10.16 -5.31
CA GLU A 38 -20.99 -10.91 -5.48
C GLU A 38 -19.76 -10.00 -5.48
N PHE A 39 -19.93 -8.72 -5.81
CA PHE A 39 -18.88 -7.70 -5.80
C PHE A 39 -18.90 -6.83 -4.54
N GLN A 40 -19.91 -6.98 -3.69
CA GLN A 40 -19.97 -6.32 -2.40
C GLN A 40 -19.16 -7.11 -1.38
N ASN A 41 -18.28 -6.42 -0.65
CA ASN A 41 -17.54 -7.01 0.46
C ASN A 41 -18.53 -7.72 1.41
N ARG A 42 -18.48 -9.05 1.49
CA ARG A 42 -19.31 -9.81 2.41
C ARG A 42 -18.81 -9.55 3.81
N THR A 43 -19.72 -9.35 4.76
CA THR A 43 -19.37 -9.18 6.18
C THR A 43 -18.55 -10.35 6.72
N GLU A 44 -18.77 -11.54 6.16
CA GLU A 44 -18.07 -12.80 6.47
C GLU A 44 -16.59 -12.79 6.04
N ASP A 45 -16.22 -11.95 5.07
CA ASP A 45 -14.85 -11.81 4.55
C ASP A 45 -14.07 -10.69 5.26
N ILE A 46 -14.71 -9.96 6.18
CA ILE A 46 -14.06 -8.90 6.97
C ILE A 46 -13.18 -9.56 8.03
N LYS A 47 -11.89 -9.70 7.72
CA LYS A 47 -10.88 -10.02 8.74
C LYS A 47 -10.56 -8.77 9.55
N ALA A 48 -10.76 -8.83 10.87
CA ALA A 48 -10.35 -7.77 11.77
C ALA A 48 -8.86 -7.46 11.60
N TYR A 49 -8.51 -6.17 11.58
CA TYR A 49 -7.13 -5.74 11.44
C TYR A 49 -6.34 -6.10 12.70
N ASP A 50 -5.17 -6.71 12.51
CA ASP A 50 -4.30 -7.13 13.60
C ASP A 50 -3.22 -6.06 13.85
N PHE A 51 -3.46 -5.23 14.86
CA PHE A 51 -2.51 -4.19 15.26
C PHE A 51 -1.26 -4.75 15.94
N ASP A 52 -1.22 -6.03 16.31
CA ASP A 52 -0.05 -6.67 16.92
C ASP A 52 0.89 -7.35 15.90
N ALA A 53 0.64 -7.10 14.61
CA ALA A 53 1.45 -7.52 13.48
C ALA A 53 2.09 -6.29 12.78
N PRO A 54 3.12 -6.51 11.92
CA PRO A 54 3.70 -5.43 11.13
C PRO A 54 2.62 -4.70 10.31
N PRO A 55 2.70 -3.35 10.21
CA PRO A 55 1.66 -2.57 9.59
C PRO A 55 1.50 -2.92 8.11
N ARG A 56 0.25 -2.88 7.64
CA ARG A 56 -0.16 -3.14 6.26
C ARG A 56 -0.97 -1.96 5.73
N GLY A 57 -1.44 -2.06 4.48
CA GLY A 57 -2.28 -1.02 3.88
C GLY A 57 -1.40 0.08 3.28
N MET A 58 -1.19 1.18 4.01
CA MET A 58 -0.37 2.32 3.53
C MET A 58 1.09 1.91 3.30
N PHE A 59 1.61 1.02 4.15
CA PHE A 59 2.94 0.46 4.03
C PHE A 59 2.93 -0.64 2.97
N ARG A 60 3.62 -0.39 1.85
CA ARG A 60 3.90 -1.39 0.81
C ARG A 60 4.91 -2.42 1.31
N SER A 61 5.91 -1.97 2.07
CA SER A 61 6.84 -2.82 2.80
C SER A 61 7.35 -2.11 4.04
N ILE A 62 7.73 -2.88 5.06
CA ILE A 62 8.40 -2.39 6.26
C ILE A 62 9.28 -3.51 6.83
N ALA A 63 10.53 -3.19 7.16
CA ALA A 63 11.48 -4.17 7.67
C ALA A 63 12.48 -3.53 8.63
N MET A 64 12.92 -4.30 9.62
CA MET A 64 14.06 -3.93 10.45
C MET A 64 15.36 -4.33 9.76
N ALA A 65 16.40 -3.52 9.91
CA ALA A 65 17.68 -3.69 9.23
C ALA A 65 18.85 -3.15 10.06
N GLU A 66 20.05 -3.68 9.78
CA GLU A 66 21.30 -3.17 10.37
C GLU A 66 21.72 -1.83 9.75
N ASP A 67 21.34 -1.58 8.50
CA ASP A 67 21.65 -0.37 7.76
C ASP A 67 20.60 -0.14 6.66
N PHE A 68 20.72 0.96 5.93
CA PHE A 68 19.92 1.23 4.74
C PHE A 68 20.80 1.88 3.66
N GLU A 69 20.30 1.89 2.43
CA GLU A 69 20.90 2.69 1.38
C GLU A 69 19.84 3.41 0.56
N GLU A 70 20.25 4.54 0.01
CA GLU A 70 19.45 5.31 -0.92
C GLU A 70 19.81 4.90 -2.35
N ARG A 71 18.82 4.42 -3.10
CA ARG A 71 18.97 3.99 -4.50
C ARG A 71 18.08 4.81 -5.39
N LEU A 72 18.48 4.94 -6.65
CA LEU A 72 17.65 5.55 -7.67
C LEU A 72 16.73 4.49 -8.29
N GLY A 73 15.43 4.63 -8.08
CA GLY A 73 14.39 3.77 -8.64
C GLY A 73 14.20 3.97 -10.16
N PRO A 74 13.41 3.09 -10.82
CA PRO A 74 13.19 3.12 -12.27
C PRO A 74 12.62 4.45 -12.79
N LEU A 75 11.86 5.17 -11.96
CA LEU A 75 11.25 6.46 -12.28
C LEU A 75 12.10 7.66 -11.83
N ARG A 76 13.38 7.43 -11.50
CA ARG A 76 14.28 8.43 -10.88
C ARG A 76 13.77 8.95 -9.53
N THR A 77 12.99 8.14 -8.85
CA THR A 77 12.60 8.33 -7.45
C THR A 77 13.74 7.88 -6.54
N HIS A 78 13.99 8.61 -5.46
CA HIS A 78 14.93 8.19 -4.43
C HIS A 78 14.24 7.18 -3.52
N GLU A 79 14.78 5.96 -3.46
CA GLU A 79 14.22 4.85 -2.70
C GLU A 79 15.17 4.46 -1.57
N ILE A 80 14.67 4.47 -0.34
CA ILE A 80 15.38 3.92 0.82
C ILE A 80 15.11 2.42 0.89
N VAL A 81 16.17 1.63 0.83
CA VAL A 81 16.10 0.15 0.88
C VAL A 81 16.90 -0.41 2.06
N PRO A 82 16.41 -1.47 2.73
CA PRO A 82 17.11 -2.04 3.86
C PRO A 82 18.34 -2.83 3.44
N ILE A 83 19.43 -2.67 4.20
CA ILE A 83 20.65 -3.47 4.09
C ILE A 83 20.71 -4.43 5.28
N LYS A 84 20.87 -5.72 4.97
CA LYS A 84 20.82 -6.83 5.94
C LYS A 84 19.56 -6.77 6.82
N PRO A 85 18.37 -7.00 6.24
CA PRO A 85 17.14 -7.09 7.01
C PRO A 85 17.27 -8.20 8.07
N THR A 86 16.97 -7.88 9.33
CA THR A 86 17.06 -8.81 10.45
C THR A 86 16.16 -8.37 11.59
N GLU A 87 15.73 -9.34 12.40
CA GLU A 87 15.01 -9.11 13.67
C GLU A 87 15.90 -9.45 14.88
N ARG A 88 17.17 -9.80 14.64
CA ARG A 88 18.13 -10.17 15.68
C ARG A 88 19.34 -9.26 15.56
N PHE A 89 19.59 -8.49 16.61
CA PHE A 89 20.65 -7.50 16.67
C PHE A 89 21.57 -7.79 17.85
N ARG A 90 22.83 -7.40 17.73
CA ARG A 90 23.80 -7.49 18.83
C ARG A 90 23.55 -6.38 19.84
N GLU A 91 23.94 -6.61 21.09
CA GLU A 91 23.82 -5.59 22.15
C GLU A 91 24.70 -4.34 21.90
N ASP A 92 25.75 -4.47 21.08
CA ASP A 92 26.65 -3.40 20.67
C ASP A 92 26.22 -2.68 19.38
N VAL A 93 25.02 -2.98 18.84
CA VAL A 93 24.52 -2.33 17.63
C VAL A 93 24.37 -0.82 17.85
N ALA A 94 24.94 -0.02 16.94
CA ALA A 94 24.94 1.43 17.04
C ALA A 94 23.56 2.06 16.79
N ALA A 95 22.77 1.46 15.90
CA ALA A 95 21.39 1.83 15.60
C ALA A 95 20.65 0.65 14.97
N ILE A 96 19.34 0.60 15.16
CA ILE A 96 18.46 -0.32 14.44
C ILE A 96 17.57 0.51 13.52
N PHE A 97 17.56 0.20 12.24
CA PHE A 97 16.75 0.93 11.27
C PHE A 97 15.44 0.21 11.00
N ILE A 98 14.34 0.95 10.93
CA ILE A 98 13.07 0.46 10.41
C ILE A 98 12.86 1.15 9.08
N VAL A 99 13.09 0.41 7.99
CA VAL A 99 13.01 0.93 6.63
C VAL A 99 11.66 0.54 6.03
N PHE A 100 11.00 1.48 5.39
CA PHE A 100 9.69 1.26 4.79
C PHE A 100 9.55 1.89 3.42
N SER A 101 8.65 1.30 2.63
CA SER A 101 8.11 1.91 1.42
C SER A 101 6.60 2.05 1.52
N LEU A 102 6.07 3.11 0.91
CA LEU A 102 4.70 3.53 1.01
C LEU A 102 4.01 3.42 -0.35
N HIS A 103 2.70 3.31 -0.33
CA HIS A 103 1.91 3.68 -1.49
C HIS A 103 1.86 5.20 -1.65
N GLN A 104 1.58 5.65 -2.87
CA GLN A 104 1.36 7.06 -3.15
C GLN A 104 0.29 7.63 -2.22
N HIS A 105 0.56 8.79 -1.65
CA HIS A 105 -0.32 9.49 -0.74
C HIS A 105 -0.42 10.96 -1.17
N TYR A 106 -1.49 11.64 -0.74
CA TYR A 106 -1.83 12.99 -1.21
C TYR A 106 -1.75 14.05 -0.11
N GLN A 107 -1.22 13.69 1.06
CA GLN A 107 -1.04 14.58 2.20
C GLN A 107 0.24 14.19 2.93
N ALA A 108 0.96 15.18 3.44
CA ALA A 108 2.11 14.94 4.30
C ALA A 108 1.65 14.39 5.65
N PHE A 109 2.46 13.53 6.26
CA PHE A 109 2.21 12.97 7.59
C PHE A 109 3.55 12.62 8.26
N THR A 110 3.50 12.21 9.52
CA THR A 110 4.69 11.73 10.24
C THR A 110 4.52 10.26 10.58
N VAL A 111 5.57 9.47 10.34
CA VAL A 111 5.70 8.10 10.83
C VAL A 111 6.48 8.15 12.14
N PHE A 112 5.95 7.55 13.19
CA PHE A 112 6.59 7.44 14.50
C PHE A 112 6.89 5.98 14.81
N GLY A 113 8.05 5.73 15.40
CA GLY A 113 8.37 4.43 16.01
C GLY A 113 8.61 4.63 17.50
N ARG A 114 7.86 3.92 18.34
CA ARG A 114 8.10 3.89 19.79
C ARG A 114 8.53 2.51 20.20
N CYS A 115 9.74 2.38 20.71
CA CYS A 115 10.32 1.12 21.14
C CYS A 115 10.17 0.93 22.64
N MET A 116 9.67 -0.24 23.05
CA MET A 116 9.48 -0.65 24.43
C MET A 116 10.03 -2.06 24.65
N PRO A 117 10.55 -2.36 25.85
CA PRO A 117 10.93 -3.71 26.22
C PRO A 117 9.67 -4.57 26.43
N GLU A 118 9.66 -5.77 25.86
CA GLU A 118 8.61 -6.78 26.07
C GLU A 118 9.09 -7.85 27.06
N GLN A 119 10.29 -8.37 26.84
CA GLN A 119 10.93 -9.41 27.67
C GLN A 119 12.41 -9.08 27.87
N VAL A 120 12.69 -8.07 28.71
CA VAL A 120 14.05 -7.59 28.99
C VAL A 120 14.27 -7.53 30.50
N ALA A 121 15.36 -8.12 30.98
CA ALA A 121 15.64 -8.16 32.42
C ALA A 121 15.87 -6.75 33.01
N SER A 122 15.21 -6.48 34.13
CA SER A 122 15.37 -5.25 34.90
C SER A 122 15.07 -3.97 34.11
N VAL A 123 14.11 -4.03 33.18
CA VAL A 123 13.47 -2.85 32.56
C VAL A 123 11.95 -3.07 32.63
N LEU A 124 11.22 -2.05 33.08
CA LEU A 124 9.76 -2.13 33.20
C LEU A 124 9.13 -2.22 31.80
N PRO A 125 8.24 -3.22 31.55
CA PRO A 125 7.47 -3.28 30.31
C PRO A 125 6.72 -1.97 30.05
N GLY A 126 6.66 -1.55 28.79
CA GLY A 126 5.98 -0.31 28.38
C GLY A 126 6.77 0.99 28.62
N THR A 127 7.96 0.93 29.21
CA THR A 127 8.87 2.10 29.23
C THR A 127 9.37 2.36 27.81
N ILE A 128 9.27 3.60 27.32
CA ILE A 128 9.89 3.98 26.04
C ILE A 128 11.40 3.96 26.23
N VAL A 129 12.10 3.15 25.45
CA VAL A 129 13.56 3.02 25.50
C VAL A 129 14.24 3.70 24.32
N SER A 130 13.53 3.86 23.21
CA SER A 130 13.98 4.57 22.01
C SER A 130 12.75 5.00 21.23
N GLU A 131 12.81 6.15 20.57
CA GLU A 131 11.77 6.62 19.67
C GLU A 131 12.37 7.47 18.57
N ASP A 132 11.70 7.49 17.43
CA ASP A 132 12.07 8.36 16.31
C ASP A 132 10.82 8.74 15.52
N ALA A 133 10.91 9.83 14.76
CA ALA A 133 9.84 10.35 13.95
C ALA A 133 10.39 10.87 12.61
N MET A 134 9.82 10.37 11.51
CA MET A 134 10.15 10.83 10.16
C MET A 134 8.94 11.52 9.54
N HIS A 135 9.13 12.77 9.12
CA HIS A 135 8.16 13.49 8.31
C HIS A 135 8.21 12.96 6.87
N ILE A 136 7.05 12.70 6.30
CA ILE A 136 6.85 12.19 4.94
C ILE A 136 6.19 13.30 4.14
N ALA A 137 6.89 13.84 3.14
CA ALA A 137 6.33 14.78 2.16
C ALA A 137 5.52 14.03 1.09
N LEU A 138 4.73 14.76 0.29
CA LEU A 138 3.80 14.18 -0.67
C LEU A 138 4.49 13.29 -1.73
N GLU A 139 5.74 13.60 -2.04
CA GLU A 139 6.58 12.90 -3.00
C GLU A 139 7.35 11.69 -2.42
N ASP A 140 7.37 11.53 -1.09
CA ASP A 140 8.23 10.56 -0.41
C ASP A 140 7.61 9.15 -0.37
N GLU A 141 7.96 8.28 -1.31
CA GLU A 141 7.43 6.90 -1.32
C GLU A 141 8.23 5.92 -0.44
N SER A 142 9.24 6.39 0.29
CA SER A 142 10.05 5.57 1.19
C SER A 142 10.66 6.40 2.31
N GLY A 143 11.06 5.73 3.38
CA GLY A 143 11.67 6.38 4.53
C GLY A 143 12.23 5.37 5.52
N TYR A 144 12.77 5.88 6.62
CA TYR A 144 13.30 5.07 7.70
C TYR A 144 13.11 5.73 9.06
N LEU A 145 13.11 4.91 10.11
CA LEU A 145 13.25 5.34 11.50
C LEU A 145 14.56 4.79 12.07
N THR A 146 15.18 5.54 12.98
CA THR A 146 16.45 5.20 13.62
C THR A 146 16.24 4.97 15.11
N LEU A 147 16.23 3.71 15.54
CA LEU A 147 16.21 3.36 16.96
C LEU A 147 17.63 3.39 17.52
N SER A 148 17.94 4.49 18.20
CA SER A 148 19.21 4.67 18.90
C SER A 148 19.23 3.88 20.23
N PRO A 149 20.39 3.35 20.65
CA PRO A 149 20.53 2.65 21.92
C PRO A 149 20.16 3.56 23.11
N PRO A 150 19.50 3.03 24.15
CA PRO A 150 19.27 3.75 25.40
C PRO A 150 20.60 4.15 26.08
N GLN A 151 20.57 5.04 27.08
CA GLN A 151 21.78 5.52 27.76
C GLN A 151 22.75 4.42 28.27
N LYS A 152 22.23 3.24 28.62
CA LYS A 152 23.02 2.09 29.10
C LYS A 152 23.30 1.04 28.03
N GLY A 153 23.07 1.37 26.75
CA GLY A 153 23.10 0.44 25.65
C GLY A 153 21.86 -0.45 25.57
N TRP A 154 21.83 -1.30 24.56
CA TRP A 154 20.81 -2.34 24.44
C TRP A 154 21.04 -3.43 25.47
N LYS A 155 19.96 -3.92 26.08
CA LYS A 155 20.01 -5.08 26.96
C LYS A 155 19.51 -6.31 26.19
N PRO A 156 20.10 -7.49 26.38
CA PRO A 156 19.56 -8.71 25.79
C PRO A 156 18.10 -8.95 26.16
N GLY A 157 17.29 -9.31 25.16
CA GLY A 157 15.86 -9.53 25.34
C GLY A 157 15.02 -9.15 24.13
N ARG A 158 13.70 -9.31 24.25
CA ARG A 158 12.73 -9.00 23.20
C ARG A 158 12.17 -7.60 23.37
N TYR A 159 12.10 -6.87 22.26
CA TYR A 159 11.58 -5.52 22.17
C TYR A 159 10.40 -5.46 21.19
N LYS A 160 9.47 -4.55 21.47
CA LYS A 160 8.31 -4.24 20.63
C LYS A 160 8.41 -2.79 20.19
N VAL A 161 8.13 -2.54 18.92
CA VAL A 161 8.05 -1.20 18.35
C VAL A 161 6.63 -0.97 17.88
N GLU A 162 5.98 0.08 18.39
CA GLU A 162 4.70 0.55 17.88
C GLU A 162 4.96 1.54 16.74
N ILE A 163 4.30 1.29 15.60
CA ILE A 163 4.36 2.16 14.43
C ILE A 163 3.09 2.99 14.40
N HIS A 164 3.23 4.30 14.49
CA HIS A 164 2.12 5.24 14.37
C HIS A 164 2.27 6.12 13.13
N THR A 165 1.15 6.54 12.56
CA THR A 165 1.14 7.53 11.47
C THR A 165 0.10 8.60 11.72
N GLY A 166 0.49 9.87 11.58
CA GLY A 166 -0.40 11.01 11.76
C GLY A 166 0.38 12.24 12.22
N GLU A 167 -0.29 13.13 12.96
CA GLU A 167 0.34 14.32 13.55
C GLU A 167 0.94 14.04 14.94
N GLN A 168 0.35 13.10 15.69
CA GLN A 168 0.74 12.79 17.07
C GLN A 168 0.54 11.31 17.37
N VAL A 169 1.29 10.80 18.35
CA VAL A 169 1.13 9.43 18.83
C VAL A 169 -0.07 9.31 19.77
N ASN A 170 -1.02 8.44 19.41
CA ASN A 170 -2.18 8.07 20.21
C ASN A 170 -2.73 6.70 19.74
N GLU A 171 -3.81 6.22 20.37
CA GLU A 171 -4.42 4.94 20.03
C GLU A 171 -4.98 4.89 18.59
N MET A 172 -5.48 6.01 18.08
CA MET A 172 -6.10 6.09 16.75
C MET A 172 -5.07 6.13 15.60
N THR A 173 -3.81 6.46 15.91
CA THR A 173 -2.73 6.57 14.93
C THR A 173 -1.88 5.30 14.85
N LEU A 174 -2.16 4.30 15.70
CA LEU A 174 -1.45 3.02 15.68
C LEU A 174 -1.76 2.27 14.39
N MET A 175 -0.70 1.95 13.63
CA MET A 175 -0.81 1.20 12.38
C MET A 175 -0.41 -0.27 12.53
N GLY A 176 0.42 -0.60 13.52
CA GLY A 176 0.86 -1.97 13.76
C GLY A 176 2.05 -2.02 14.73
N THR A 177 2.54 -3.22 14.98
CA THR A 177 3.74 -3.42 15.80
C THR A 177 4.78 -4.29 15.11
N MET A 178 6.04 -4.04 15.43
CA MET A 178 7.17 -4.84 15.01
C MET A 178 7.94 -5.34 16.22
N ARG A 179 8.72 -6.39 16.08
CA ARG A 179 9.49 -6.97 17.18
C ARG A 179 10.88 -7.34 16.74
N PHE A 180 11.84 -7.15 17.64
CA PHE A 180 13.21 -7.62 17.48
C PHE A 180 13.76 -8.18 18.78
N THR A 181 14.88 -8.87 18.66
CA THR A 181 15.61 -9.46 19.78
C THR A 181 17.03 -8.93 19.81
N ILE A 182 17.43 -8.41 20.96
CA ILE A 182 18.84 -8.16 21.24
C ILE A 182 19.46 -9.45 21.76
N VAL A 183 20.52 -9.90 21.11
CA VAL A 183 21.34 -11.03 21.55
C VAL A 183 22.63 -10.53 22.19
N THR A 184 23.12 -11.25 23.18
CA THR A 184 24.45 -11.01 23.76
C THR A 184 25.51 -11.06 22.68
N SER A 185 26.49 -10.17 22.72
CA SER A 185 27.66 -10.28 21.85
C SER A 185 28.46 -11.50 22.29
N GLY A 186 28.38 -12.58 21.51
CA GLY A 186 29.15 -13.80 21.77
C GLY A 186 30.64 -13.50 21.84
N HIS A 187 31.29 -14.01 22.89
CA HIS A 187 32.73 -14.26 22.94
C HIS A 187 33.06 -15.50 22.11
#